data_AF-A0A3D9T471-F1
#
_entry.id   AF-A0A3D9T471-F1
#
_cell.length_a   1.000
_cell.length_b   1.000
_cell.length_c   1.000
_cell.angle_alpha   90.00
_cell.angle_beta   90.00
_cell.angle_gamma   90.00
#
_symmetry.space_group_name_H-M   'P 1'
#
loop_
_entity.id
_entity.type
_entity.pdbx_description
1 polymer ?
#
loop_
_entity_poly.entity_id
_entity_poly.type
_entity_poly.pdbx_seq_one_letter_code
_entity_poly.pdbx_strand_id
1 'polypeptide(L)'
;MNAHLTDSDREALWLAQELREELRQALGRRGVTSAPGVSPFVDSAGCPSVLVRMDADAARALSIILAEARAAAAAAPPAPAPQPAPVPPRHTGPQPQVFPSREPVGHPRY
;
A
#
# COMPACT_ATOMS: atom_id res chain seq x y z
N MET A 1 15.69 -31.63 17.90
CA MET A 1 16.07 -30.20 17.76
C MET A 1 14.91 -29.52 17.03
N ASN A 2 13.94 -28.93 17.73
CA ASN A 2 12.94 -28.10 17.05
C ASN A 2 13.60 -26.76 16.75
N ALA A 3 13.92 -26.51 15.48
CA ALA A 3 14.41 -25.21 15.06
C ALA A 3 13.26 -24.21 15.24
N HIS A 4 13.33 -23.39 16.27
CA HIS A 4 12.40 -22.30 16.46
C HIS A 4 12.70 -21.26 15.37
N LEU A 5 11.87 -21.26 14.32
CA LEU A 5 11.93 -20.27 13.27
C LEU A 5 11.72 -18.88 13.88
N THR A 6 12.46 -17.89 13.40
CA THR A 6 12.20 -16.49 13.75
C THR A 6 10.89 -16.03 13.12
N ASP A 7 10.36 -14.88 13.55
CA ASP A 7 9.13 -14.34 12.97
C ASP A 7 9.28 -14.02 11.49
N SER A 8 10.39 -13.37 11.12
CA SER A 8 10.75 -13.10 9.73
C SER A 8 10.87 -14.36 8.88
N ASP A 9 11.36 -15.47 9.45
CA ASP A 9 11.46 -16.74 8.71
C ASP A 9 10.07 -17.35 8.45
N ARG A 10 9.17 -17.30 9.43
CA ARG A 10 7.76 -17.69 9.24
C ARG A 10 7.07 -16.84 8.20
N GLU A 11 7.30 -15.53 8.22
CA GLU A 11 6.74 -14.59 7.26
C GLU A 11 7.28 -14.85 5.85
N ALA A 12 8.59 -15.09 5.70
CA ALA A 12 9.19 -15.45 4.41
C ALA A 12 8.61 -16.76 3.86
N LEU A 13 8.42 -17.78 4.71
CA LEU A 13 7.79 -19.06 4.33
C LEU A 13 6.36 -18.86 3.85
N TRP A 14 5.57 -18.08 4.58
CA TRP A 14 4.20 -17.77 4.20
C TRP A 14 4.14 -17.01 2.86
N LEU A 15 4.96 -15.97 2.71
CA LEU A 15 5.09 -15.20 1.47
C LEU A 15 5.50 -16.08 0.29
N ALA A 16 6.45 -16.99 0.48
CA ALA A 16 6.88 -17.93 -0.56
C ALA A 16 5.77 -18.90 -0.99
N GLN A 17 4.96 -19.37 -0.03
CA GLN A 17 3.84 -20.25 -0.32
C GLN A 17 2.74 -19.52 -1.10
N GLU A 18 2.34 -18.33 -0.65
CA GLU A 18 1.33 -17.51 -1.31
C GLU A 18 1.77 -17.16 -2.73
N LEU A 19 2.98 -16.63 -2.90
CA LEU A 19 3.51 -16.26 -4.21
C LEU A 19 3.61 -17.46 -5.16
N ARG A 20 4.00 -18.64 -4.66
CA ARG A 20 4.05 -19.86 -5.47
C ARG A 20 2.66 -20.21 -6.01
N GLU A 21 1.64 -20.11 -5.18
CA GLU A 21 0.27 -20.45 -5.58
C GLU A 21 -0.28 -19.44 -6.59
N GLU A 22 -0.08 -18.15 -6.35
CA GLU A 22 -0.47 -17.09 -7.28
C GLU A 22 0.21 -17.23 -8.65
N LEU A 23 1.53 -17.44 -8.66
CA LEU A 23 2.28 -17.65 -9.90
C LEU A 23 1.83 -18.92 -10.63
N ARG A 24 1.59 -20.01 -9.91
CA ARG A 24 1.10 -21.27 -10.50
C ARG A 24 -0.25 -21.06 -11.19
N GLN A 25 -1.17 -20.35 -10.56
CA GLN A 25 -2.48 -20.06 -11.15
C GLN A 25 -2.37 -19.12 -12.35
N ALA A 26 -1.62 -18.03 -12.22
CA ALA A 26 -1.46 -17.03 -13.29
C ALA A 26 -0.81 -17.63 -14.55
N LEU A 27 0.25 -18.42 -14.36
CA LEU A 27 0.97 -19.09 -15.45
C LEU A 27 0.17 -20.24 -16.05
N GLY A 28 -0.56 -21.00 -15.23
CA GLY A 28 -1.44 -22.07 -15.70
C GLY A 28 -2.53 -21.56 -16.65
N ARG A 29 -3.09 -20.36 -16.40
CA ARG A 29 -4.05 -19.71 -17.31
C ARG A 29 -3.45 -19.36 -18.68
N ARG A 30 -2.12 -19.29 -18.80
CA ARG A 30 -1.38 -19.04 -20.04
C ARG A 30 -0.90 -20.31 -20.73
N GLY A 31 -1.21 -21.48 -20.17
CA GLY A 31 -0.76 -22.77 -20.70
C GLY A 31 0.68 -23.15 -20.33
N VAL A 32 1.32 -22.39 -19.44
CA VAL A 32 2.65 -22.74 -18.91
C VAL A 32 2.47 -23.80 -17.83
N THR A 33 3.06 -24.98 -18.04
CA THR A 33 2.94 -26.13 -17.14
C THR A 33 4.11 -26.28 -16.16
N SER A 34 5.22 -25.60 -16.44
CA SER A 34 6.39 -25.55 -15.57
C SER A 34 6.12 -24.67 -14.36
N ALA A 35 6.12 -25.27 -13.16
CA ALA A 35 5.87 -24.56 -11.92
C ALA A 35 7.12 -23.76 -11.49
N PRO A 36 7.01 -22.45 -11.21
CA PRO A 36 8.13 -21.67 -10.71
C PRO A 36 8.63 -22.18 -9.36
N GLY A 37 9.94 -22.29 -9.20
CA GLY A 37 10.57 -22.53 -7.90
C GLY A 37 10.58 -21.24 -7.09
N VAL A 38 9.95 -21.24 -5.92
CA VAL A 38 9.95 -20.09 -4.99
C VAL A 38 10.62 -20.50 -3.70
N SER A 39 11.69 -19.81 -3.34
CA SER A 39 12.51 -20.06 -2.15
C SER A 39 12.44 -18.87 -1.18
N PRO A 40 12.01 -19.09 0.07
CA PRO A 40 12.04 -18.06 1.10
C PRO A 40 13.47 -17.82 1.56
N PHE A 41 13.78 -16.57 1.93
CA PHE A 41 14.99 -16.23 2.65
C PHE A 41 14.76 -14.95 3.46
N VAL A 42 15.58 -14.72 4.47
CA VAL A 42 15.66 -13.43 5.15
C VAL A 42 16.93 -12.74 4.65
N ASP A 43 16.80 -11.51 4.18
CA ASP A 43 17.95 -10.76 3.67
C ASP A 43 18.88 -10.25 4.80
N SER A 44 19.96 -9.57 4.42
CA SER A 44 20.92 -9.02 5.40
C SER A 44 20.34 -7.92 6.29
N ALA A 45 19.22 -7.29 5.90
CA ALA A 45 18.50 -6.30 6.70
C ALA A 45 17.50 -6.96 7.67
N GLY A 46 17.33 -8.28 7.62
CA GLY A 46 16.34 -9.00 8.42
C GLY A 46 14.94 -9.01 7.78
N CYS A 47 14.82 -8.58 6.52
CA CYS A 47 13.53 -8.50 5.84
C CYS A 47 13.17 -9.85 5.19
N PRO A 48 11.92 -10.33 5.36
CA PRO A 48 11.44 -11.53 4.68
C PRO A 48 11.39 -11.28 3.17
N SER A 49 12.02 -12.17 2.41
CA SER A 49 12.21 -12.05 0.97
C SER A 49 12.07 -13.40 0.29
N VAL A 50 11.88 -13.37 -1.04
CA VAL A 50 11.68 -14.57 -1.85
C VAL A 50 12.50 -14.52 -3.13
N LEU A 51 13.11 -15.65 -3.47
CA LEU A 51 13.79 -15.85 -4.75
C LEU A 51 12.91 -16.71 -5.64
N VAL A 52 12.67 -16.24 -6.86
CA VAL A 52 11.87 -16.97 -7.85
C VAL A 52 12.78 -17.45 -8.98
N ARG A 53 12.76 -18.76 -9.22
CA ARG A 53 13.43 -19.43 -10.33
C ARG A 53 12.37 -19.92 -11.32
N MET A 54 12.52 -19.54 -12.57
CA MET A 54 11.63 -19.90 -13.66
C MET A 54 12.42 -20.14 -14.94
N ASP A 55 11.86 -20.92 -15.86
CA ASP A 55 12.41 -21.05 -17.20
C ASP A 55 12.02 -19.84 -18.09
N ALA A 56 12.56 -19.83 -19.30
CA ALA A 56 12.35 -18.74 -20.24
C ALA A 56 10.88 -18.61 -20.69
N ASP A 57 10.12 -19.70 -20.74
CA ASP A 57 8.73 -19.70 -21.18
C ASP A 57 7.84 -19.07 -20.09
N ALA A 58 8.00 -19.52 -18.85
CA ALA A 58 7.36 -18.93 -17.68
C ALA A 58 7.71 -17.45 -17.50
N ALA A 59 8.98 -17.06 -17.72
CA ALA A 59 9.40 -15.65 -17.64
C ALA A 59 8.75 -14.77 -18.70
N ARG A 60 8.61 -15.27 -19.94
CA ARG A 60 7.93 -14.55 -21.02
C ARG A 60 6.43 -14.40 -20.71
N ALA A 61 5.78 -15.47 -20.26
CA ALA A 61 4.38 -15.43 -19.87
C ALA A 61 4.13 -14.42 -18.73
N LEU A 62 4.99 -14.42 -17.71
CA LEU A 62 4.91 -13.45 -16.61
C LEU A 62 5.08 -12.00 -17.11
N SER A 63 6.02 -11.76 -18.02
CA SER A 63 6.24 -10.42 -18.59
C SER A 63 5.01 -9.90 -19.34
N ILE A 64 4.31 -10.77 -20.07
CA ILE A 64 3.05 -10.42 -20.75
C ILE A 64 1.97 -10.06 -19.72
N ILE A 65 1.80 -10.87 -18.68
CA ILE A 65 0.83 -10.62 -17.60
C ILE A 65 1.07 -9.24 -16.96
N LEU A 66 2.33 -8.90 -16.66
CA LEU A 66 2.69 -7.62 -16.07
C LEU A 66 2.47 -6.44 -17.03
N ALA A 67 2.74 -6.63 -18.33
CA ALA A 67 2.50 -5.61 -19.34
C ALA A 67 1.00 -5.30 -19.49
N GLU A 68 0.16 -6.34 -19.50
CA GLU A 68 -1.30 -6.19 -19.55
C GLU A 68 -1.83 -5.50 -18.29
N ALA A 69 -1.34 -5.87 -17.10
CA ALA A 69 -1.73 -5.22 -15.85
C ALA A 69 -1.39 -3.72 -15.86
N ARG A 70 -0.21 -3.35 -16.39
CA ARG A 70 0.19 -1.94 -16.54
C ARG A 70 -0.70 -1.19 -17.53
N ALA A 71 -1.05 -1.82 -18.65
CA ALA A 71 -1.95 -1.23 -19.64
C ALA A 71 -3.36 -1.00 -19.06
N ALA A 72 -3.87 -1.97 -18.29
CA ALA A 72 -5.14 -1.83 -17.58
C ALA A 72 -5.12 -0.68 -16.55
N ALA A 73 -4.04 -0.56 -15.79
CA ALA A 73 -3.86 0.55 -14.84
C ALA A 73 -3.80 1.92 -15.55
N ALA A 74 -3.17 2.00 -16.72
CA ALA A 74 -3.09 3.23 -17.51
C ALA A 74 -4.41 3.59 -18.22
N ALA A 75 -5.27 2.61 -18.50
CA ALA A 75 -6.58 2.82 -19.12
C ALA A 75 -7.68 3.22 -18.12
N ALA A 76 -7.40 3.16 -16.81
CA ALA A 76 -8.31 3.65 -15.79
C ALA A 76 -8.51 5.16 -15.96
N PRO A 77 -9.76 5.66 -16.07
CA PRO A 77 -10.00 7.10 -16.16
C PRO A 77 -9.38 7.79 -14.95
N PRO A 78 -8.75 8.98 -15.13
CA PRO A 78 -8.17 9.71 -14.02
C PRO A 78 -9.25 9.94 -12.96
N ALA A 79 -8.92 9.67 -11.71
CA ALA A 79 -9.82 9.96 -10.59
C ALA A 79 -10.28 11.42 -10.72
N PRO A 80 -11.59 11.71 -10.57
CA PRO A 80 -12.08 13.07 -10.67
C PRO A 80 -11.29 13.95 -9.69
N ALA A 81 -10.77 15.07 -10.20
CA ALA A 81 -10.02 16.02 -9.40
C ALA A 81 -10.82 16.38 -8.13
N PRO A 82 -10.18 16.52 -6.96
CA PRO A 82 -10.87 16.94 -5.74
C PRO A 82 -11.61 18.25 -6.03
N GLN A 83 -12.94 18.19 -6.05
CA GLN A 83 -13.75 19.37 -6.25
C GLN A 83 -13.46 20.33 -5.07
N PRO A 84 -13.19 21.62 -5.33
CA PRO A 84 -13.06 22.58 -4.25
C PRO A 84 -14.36 22.53 -3.43
N ALA A 85 -14.22 22.34 -2.12
CA ALA A 85 -15.35 22.27 -1.20
C ALA A 85 -16.26 23.49 -1.43
N PRO A 86 -17.59 23.31 -1.50
CA PRO A 86 -18.51 24.44 -1.65
C PRO A 86 -18.30 25.39 -0.48
N VAL A 87 -17.85 26.61 -0.78
CA VAL A 87 -17.74 27.68 0.19
C VAL A 87 -19.10 27.91 0.83
N PRO A 88 -19.23 27.89 2.17
CA PRO A 88 -20.50 28.17 2.80
C PRO A 88 -20.95 29.60 2.46
N PRO A 89 -22.25 29.84 2.22
CA PRO A 89 -22.75 31.16 1.87
C PRO A 89 -22.46 32.15 3.01
N ARG A 90 -21.70 33.20 2.69
CA ARG A 90 -21.48 34.34 3.59
C ARG A 90 -22.79 35.11 3.71
N HIS A 91 -23.49 34.95 4.83
CA HIS A 91 -24.62 35.80 5.18
C HIS A 91 -24.15 37.23 5.44
N THR A 92 -24.46 38.14 4.52
CA THR A 92 -24.44 39.59 4.74
C THR A 92 -25.63 40.00 5.61
N GLY A 93 -25.38 40.51 6.81
CA GLY A 93 -26.37 41.13 7.69
C GLY A 93 -25.72 41.89 8.86
N PRO A 94 -26.08 43.17 9.13
CA PRO A 94 -25.39 44.02 10.11
C PRO A 94 -26.16 44.20 11.43
N GLN A 95 -25.46 44.32 12.58
CA GLN A 95 -25.70 45.28 13.68
C GLN A 95 -24.86 44.95 14.95
N PRO A 96 -24.63 45.92 15.84
CA PRO A 96 -23.46 46.06 16.71
C PRO A 96 -23.71 45.50 18.12
N GLN A 97 -22.65 45.05 18.78
CA GLN A 97 -22.67 44.79 20.23
C GLN A 97 -21.73 45.73 20.97
N VAL A 98 -22.36 46.46 21.89
CA VAL A 98 -21.86 47.49 22.78
C VAL A 98 -20.95 46.86 23.84
N PHE A 99 -19.78 47.45 24.05
CA PHE A 99 -18.90 47.16 25.18
C PHE A 99 -19.48 47.71 26.50
N PRO A 100 -19.35 46.97 27.61
CA PRO A 100 -19.12 47.59 28.90
C PRO A 100 -17.74 47.21 29.46
N SER A 101 -17.04 48.25 29.91
CA SER A 101 -15.73 48.25 30.56
C SER A 101 -15.79 47.82 32.05
N ARG A 102 -14.58 47.57 32.59
CA ARG A 102 -14.12 47.45 34.02
C ARG A 102 -13.80 46.02 34.44
N GLU A 103 -12.70 45.72 35.14
CA GLU A 103 -11.48 46.41 35.58
C GLU A 103 -10.53 45.28 36.08
N PRO A 104 -9.21 45.51 36.18
CA PRO A 104 -8.25 44.49 36.59
C PRO A 104 -8.14 44.41 38.13
N VAL A 105 -8.20 43.21 38.72
CA VAL A 105 -7.90 43.02 40.14
C VAL A 105 -6.44 42.65 40.31
N GLY A 106 -5.74 43.51 41.04
CA GLY A 106 -4.29 43.54 41.19
C GLY A 106 -3.72 42.55 42.21
N HIS A 107 -2.41 42.36 42.09
CA HIS A 107 -1.54 41.84 43.14
C HIS A 107 -0.81 43.03 43.80
N PRO A 108 -0.88 43.21 45.13
CA PRO A 108 0.10 44.03 45.83
C PRO A 108 1.38 43.24 46.09
N ARG A 109 2.51 43.89 45.83
CA ARG A 109 3.84 43.51 46.34
C ARG A 109 4.07 44.22 47.68
N TYR A 110 4.46 43.48 48.71
CA TYR A 110 5.79 43.51 49.33
C TYR A 110 5.93 42.34 50.30
#